data_AF-X1RQJ4-F1
#
_entry.id   AF-X1RQJ4-F1
#
_cell.length_a   1.000
_cell.length_b   1.000
_cell.length_c   1.000
_cell.angle_alpha   90.00
_cell.angle_beta   90.00
_cell.angle_gamma   90.00
#
_symmetry.space_group_name_H-M   'P 1'
#
loop_
_entity.id
_entity.type
_entity.pdbx_description
1 polymer ?
#
loop_
_entity_poly.entity_id
_entity_poly.type
_entity_poly.pdbx_seq_one_letter_code
_entity_poly.pdbx_strand_id
1 'polypeptide(L)'
;MLTDKEKDALERIVKFEDALPSNAFDHDANGEYQLGWSWRDVNVHPSILNNLLIKGCLKTKYKSNNYTGYCLTNGGRTLLLTQE
;
A
#
# COMPACT_ATOMS: atom_id res chain seq x y z
N MET A 1 -3.10 0.25 -18.10
CA MET A 1 -1.66 0.56 -17.92
C MET A 1 -1.45 1.50 -16.73
N LEU A 2 -0.35 1.32 -15.99
CA LEU A 2 0.07 2.22 -14.92
C LEU A 2 0.92 3.36 -15.52
N THR A 3 0.68 4.58 -15.08
CA THR A 3 1.53 5.74 -15.42
C THR A 3 2.87 5.65 -14.69
N ASP A 4 3.90 6.36 -15.15
CA ASP A 4 5.22 6.32 -14.53
C ASP A 4 5.19 6.76 -13.05
N LYS A 5 4.34 7.75 -12.72
CA LYS A 5 4.12 8.19 -11.34
C LYS A 5 3.48 7.13 -10.46
N GLU A 6 2.53 6.37 -11.02
CA GLU A 6 1.89 5.27 -10.30
C GLU A 6 2.86 4.10 -10.09
N LYS A 7 3.75 3.84 -11.05
CA LYS A 7 4.81 2.83 -10.92
C LYS A 7 5.83 3.22 -9.84
N ASP A 8 6.34 4.45 -9.85
CA ASP A 8 7.25 4.96 -8.82
C ASP A 8 6.59 4.90 -7.43
N ALA A 9 5.32 5.32 -7.32
CA ALA A 9 4.57 5.20 -6.08
C ALA A 9 4.43 3.75 -5.62
N LEU A 10 4.07 2.83 -6.53
CA LEU A 10 3.92 1.42 -6.21
C LEU A 10 5.25 0.80 -5.75
N GLU A 11 6.37 1.13 -6.40
CA GLU A 11 7.69 0.68 -6.00
C GLU A 11 8.05 1.16 -4.58
N ARG A 12 7.78 2.43 -4.25
CA ARG A 12 8.00 2.97 -2.90
C ARG A 12 7.16 2.26 -1.85
N ILE A 13 5.89 1.97 -2.16
CA ILE A 13 5.00 1.25 -1.26
C ILE A 13 5.51 -0.18 -1.03
N VAL A 14 5.94 -0.88 -2.08
CA VAL A 14 6.52 -2.22 -1.97
C VAL A 14 7.78 -2.21 -1.09
N LYS A 15 8.71 -1.28 -1.35
CA LYS A 15 9.91 -1.10 -0.53
C LYS A 15 9.59 -0.79 0.93
N PHE A 16 8.58 0.04 1.17
CA PHE A 16 8.11 0.34 2.51
C PHE A 16 7.56 -0.91 3.20
N GLU A 17 6.65 -1.65 2.56
CA GLU A 17 6.10 -2.88 3.15
C GLU A 17 7.14 -3.98 3.36
N ASP A 18 8.10 -4.15 2.44
CA ASP A 18 9.18 -5.13 2.61
C ASP A 18 10.18 -4.73 3.71
N ALA A 19 10.25 -3.43 4.07
CA ALA A 19 11.01 -2.96 5.23
C ALA A 19 10.25 -3.16 6.55
N LEU A 20 8.93 -3.40 6.51
CA LEU A 20 8.16 -3.73 7.70
C LEU A 20 8.40 -5.18 8.13
N PRO A 21 8.37 -5.48 9.43
CA PRO A 21 8.45 -6.85 9.88
C PRO A 21 7.19 -7.62 9.45
N SER A 22 7.31 -8.93 9.21
CA SER A 22 6.22 -9.75 8.68
C SER A 22 4.95 -9.76 9.57
N ASN A 23 5.10 -9.45 10.86
CA ASN A 23 4.02 -9.34 11.83
C ASN A 23 3.44 -7.91 11.93
N ALA A 24 3.91 -6.93 11.13
CA ALA A 24 3.46 -5.53 11.22
C ALA A 24 1.95 -5.37 11.00
N PHE A 25 1.35 -6.31 10.28
CA PHE A 25 -0.08 -6.35 9.98
C PHE A 25 -0.87 -7.31 10.87
N ASP A 26 -0.23 -8.02 11.80
CA ASP A 26 -0.88 -9.00 12.67
C ASP A 26 -1.64 -8.30 13.80
N HIS A 27 -2.77 -8.89 14.19
CA HIS A 27 -3.64 -8.36 15.24
C HIS A 27 -2.99 -8.44 16.64
N ASP A 28 -2.15 -9.45 16.87
CA ASP A 28 -1.49 -9.70 18.16
C ASP A 28 -0.18 -8.91 18.34
N ALA A 29 0.36 -8.33 17.27
CA ALA A 29 1.68 -7.70 17.30
C ALA A 29 1.69 -6.33 18.01
N ASN A 30 0.53 -5.74 18.35
CA ASN A 30 0.41 -4.35 18.81
C ASN A 30 1.21 -3.36 17.93
N GLY A 31 1.39 -3.70 16.65
CA GLY A 31 2.20 -2.95 15.72
C GLY A 31 1.49 -1.70 15.22
N GLU A 32 2.26 -0.66 14.92
CA GLU A 32 1.75 0.63 14.43
C GLU A 32 0.90 0.49 13.15
N TYR A 33 1.18 -0.56 12.34
CA TYR A 33 0.52 -0.82 11.06
C TYR A 33 -0.49 -1.98 11.08
N GLN A 34 -0.95 -2.40 12.27
CA GLN A 34 -1.94 -3.46 12.40
C GLN A 34 -3.19 -3.20 11.53
N LEU A 35 -3.63 -1.94 11.48
CA LEU A 35 -4.78 -1.49 10.70
C LEU A 35 -4.44 -1.10 9.24
N GLY A 36 -3.18 -1.23 8.85
CA GLY A 36 -2.62 -0.76 7.58
C GLY A 36 -1.71 0.46 7.77
N TRP A 37 -1.20 0.99 6.67
CA TRP A 37 -0.43 2.24 6.63
C TRP A 37 -1.23 3.34 5.91
N SER A 38 -0.90 4.59 6.20
CA SER A 38 -1.54 5.75 5.60
C SER A 38 -0.69 6.37 4.49
N TRP A 39 -1.27 7.29 3.74
CA TRP A 39 -0.55 8.04 2.71
C TRP A 39 0.67 8.81 3.22
N ARG A 40 0.68 9.16 4.53
CA ARG A 40 1.80 9.86 5.18
C ARG A 40 3.01 8.94 5.36
N ASP A 41 2.77 7.65 5.64
CA ASP A 41 3.83 6.68 5.93
C ASP A 41 4.65 6.36 4.67
N VAL A 42 3.96 6.19 3.54
CA VAL A 42 4.59 5.92 2.23
C VAL A 42 4.99 7.18 1.46
N ASN A 43 4.63 8.37 1.98
CA ASN A 43 4.85 9.66 1.34
C ASN A 43 4.37 9.71 -0.13
N VAL A 44 3.16 9.20 -0.37
CA VAL A 44 2.52 9.16 -1.69
C VAL A 44 1.25 10.02 -1.67
N HIS A 45 1.02 10.77 -2.75
CA HIS A 45 -0.16 11.62 -2.86
C HIS A 45 -1.47 10.79 -2.85
N PRO A 46 -2.52 11.20 -2.10
CA PRO A 46 -3.77 10.46 -1.99
C PRO A 46 -4.44 10.11 -3.32
N SER A 47 -4.37 11.00 -4.33
CA SER A 47 -4.92 10.71 -5.67
C SER A 47 -4.25 9.53 -6.36
N ILE A 48 -2.93 9.37 -6.19
CA ILE A 48 -2.18 8.24 -6.77
C ILE A 48 -2.58 6.95 -6.04
N LEU A 49 -2.68 6.98 -4.71
CA LEU A 49 -3.17 5.85 -3.92
C LEU A 49 -4.57 5.44 -4.32
N ASN A 50 -5.48 6.40 -4.54
CA ASN A 50 -6.83 6.12 -4.99
C ASN A 50 -6.85 5.46 -6.39
N ASN A 51 -6.00 5.91 -7.30
CA ASN A 51 -5.86 5.25 -8.61
C ASN A 51 -5.33 3.82 -8.47
N LEU A 52 -4.30 3.60 -7.63
CA LEU A 52 -3.76 2.28 -7.36
C LEU A 52 -4.79 1.36 -6.68
N LEU A 53 -5.65 1.90 -5.83
CA LEU A 53 -6.77 1.20 -5.21
C LEU A 53 -7.81 0.77 -6.26
N ILE A 54 -8.23 1.69 -7.14
CA ILE A 54 -9.17 1.39 -8.25
C ILE A 54 -8.59 0.33 -9.20
N LYS A 55 -7.27 0.37 -9.43
CA LYS A 55 -6.55 -0.61 -10.25
C LYS A 55 -6.31 -1.94 -9.55
N GLY A 56 -6.75 -2.11 -8.30
CA GLY A 56 -6.60 -3.35 -7.53
C GLY A 56 -5.18 -3.63 -7.03
N CYS A 57 -4.27 -2.64 -7.10
CA CYS A 57 -2.90 -2.77 -6.61
C CYS A 57 -2.81 -2.64 -5.07
N LEU A 58 -3.76 -1.91 -4.49
CA LEU A 58 -3.90 -1.71 -3.04
C LEU A 58 -5.26 -2.20 -2.58
N LYS A 59 -5.40 -2.46 -1.29
CA LYS A 59 -6.66 -2.71 -0.61
C LYS A 59 -6.77 -1.84 0.63
N THR A 60 -7.99 -1.43 0.95
CA THR A 60 -8.29 -0.78 2.22
C THR A 60 -8.46 -1.85 3.28
N LYS A 61 -7.55 -1.88 4.27
CA LYS A 61 -7.63 -2.80 5.41
C LYS A 61 -8.55 -2.27 6.50
N TYR A 62 -8.51 -0.96 6.73
CA TYR A 62 -9.34 -0.29 7.73
C TYR A 62 -9.72 1.10 7.27
N LYS A 63 -10.93 1.55 7.61
CA LYS A 63 -11.41 2.89 7.28
C LYS A 63 -12.21 3.46 8.44
N SER A 64 -11.82 4.63 8.91
CA SER A 64 -12.55 5.48 9.83
C SER A 64 -12.66 6.90 9.26
N ASN A 65 -13.38 7.79 9.95
CA ASN A 65 -13.57 9.17 9.50
C ASN A 65 -12.26 9.96 9.36
N ASN A 66 -11.23 9.61 10.16
CA ASN A 66 -9.96 10.34 10.22
C ASN A 66 -8.76 9.53 9.74
N TYR A 67 -8.93 8.23 9.48
CA TYR A 67 -7.82 7.35 9.13
C TYR A 67 -8.26 6.30 8.12
N THR A 68 -7.42 6.09 7.11
CA THR A 68 -7.58 4.99 6.15
C THR A 68 -6.28 4.22 6.10
N GLY A 69 -6.34 2.96 6.52
CA GLY A 69 -5.23 2.03 6.48
C GLY A 69 -5.27 1.24 5.19
N TYR A 70 -4.20 1.36 4.42
CA TYR A 70 -3.97 0.64 3.19
C TYR A 70 -3.02 -0.53 3.42
N CYS A 71 -3.10 -1.51 2.54
CA CYS A 71 -2.17 -2.62 2.44
C CYS A 71 -2.05 -3.00 0.97
N LEU A 72 -0.86 -3.40 0.55
CA LEU A 72 -0.59 -3.84 -0.80
C LEU A 72 -1.29 -5.17 -1.06
N THR A 73 -1.78 -5.37 -2.29
CA THR A 73 -2.35 -6.66 -2.69
C THR A 73 -1.29 -7.49 -3.40
N ASN A 74 -1.52 -8.80 -3.44
CA ASN A 74 -0.73 -9.68 -4.32
C ASN A 74 -0.79 -9.20 -5.77
N GLY A 75 -1.95 -8.70 -6.21
CA GLY A 75 -2.11 -8.11 -7.54
C GLY A 75 -1.21 -6.90 -7.79
N GLY A 76 -0.99 -6.05 -6.79
CA GLY A 76 -0.03 -4.94 -6.86
C GLY A 76 1.41 -5.41 -6.98
N ARG A 77 1.83 -6.42 -6.19
CA ARG A 77 3.18 -7.01 -6.32
C ARG A 77 3.37 -7.63 -7.69
N THR A 78 2.42 -8.43 -8.14
CA THR A 78 2.47 -9.09 -9.45
C THR A 78 2.46 -8.09 -10.58
N LEU A 79 1.65 -7.02 -10.52
CA LEU A 79 1.65 -5.97 -11.55
C LEU A 79 2.99 -5.28 -11.72
N LEU A 80 3.77 -5.15 -10.65
CA LEU A 80 5.13 -4.62 -10.71
C LEU A 80 6.12 -5.62 -11.35
N LEU A 81 5.94 -6.92 -11.08
CA LEU A 81 6.74 -8.01 -11.64
C LEU A 81 6.39 -8.35 -13.10
N THR A 82 5.12 -8.27 -13.50
CA THR A 82 4.61 -8.59 -14.86
C THR A 82 4.84 -7.45 -15.86
N GLN A 83 5.80 -6.56 -15.62
CA GLN A 83 6.20 -5.51 -16.58
C GLN A 83 7.41 -5.93 -17.44
N GLU A 84 7.84 -7.20 -17.37
CA GLU A 84 8.85 -7.80 -18.27
C GLU A 84 8.31 -8.06 -19.69
#